data_AF-A0A429N715-F1
#
_entry.id   AF-A0A429N715-F1
#
_cell.length_a   1.000
_cell.length_b   1.000
_cell.length_c   1.000
_cell.angle_alpha   90.00
_cell.angle_beta   90.00
_cell.angle_gamma   90.00
#
_symmetry.space_group_name_H-M   'P 1'
#
loop_
_entity.id
_entity.type
_entity.pdbx_description
1 polymer ?
#
loop_
_entity_poly.entity_id
_entity_poly.type
_entity_poly.pdbx_seq_one_letter_code
_entity_poly.pdbx_strand_id
1 'polypeptide(L)'
;MKRMPARSDGVHYWAGEASELLDELTAQVGITNDKWPRTPGALSGRINRVASDLDKLGVDIARSKSNGKRYITITYVPKTDPAVEPDPVQQAIPA
;
A
#
# COMPACT_ATOMS: atom_id res chain seq x y z
N MET A 1 4.76 14.17 -11.14
CA MET A 1 3.90 13.21 -10.42
C MET A 1 3.43 12.15 -11.41
N LYS A 2 3.98 10.94 -11.35
CA LYS A 2 3.51 9.80 -12.15
C LYS A 2 2.20 9.34 -11.53
N ARG A 3 1.06 9.64 -12.17
CA ARG A 3 -0.25 9.22 -11.64
C ARG A 3 -0.30 7.69 -11.63
N MET A 4 -0.67 7.12 -10.50
CA MET A 4 -1.06 5.72 -10.38
C MET A 4 -2.14 5.42 -11.44
N PRO A 5 -1.90 4.52 -12.40
CA PRO A 5 -3.00 4.00 -13.19
C PRO A 5 -3.81 3.07 -12.29
N ALA A 6 -4.93 3.58 -11.77
CA ALA A 6 -5.95 2.70 -11.23
C ALA A 6 -6.44 1.81 -12.39
N ARG A 7 -6.08 0.52 -12.38
CA ARG A 7 -6.78 -0.46 -13.21
C ARG A 7 -8.19 -0.58 -12.63
N SER A 8 -9.20 -0.59 -13.49
CA SER A 8 -10.62 -0.60 -13.11
C SER A 8 -11.08 -1.81 -12.27
N ASP A 9 -10.19 -2.74 -11.95
CA ASP A 9 -10.42 -3.92 -11.10
C ASP A 9 -10.24 -3.67 -9.58
N GLY A 10 -10.05 -2.41 -9.14
CA GLY A 10 -9.81 -2.09 -7.73
C GLY A 10 -8.40 -2.46 -7.22
N VAL A 11 -7.54 -2.96 -8.11
CA VAL A 11 -6.13 -3.25 -7.84
C VAL A 11 -5.31 -1.96 -8.01
N HIS A 12 -4.63 -1.54 -6.94
CA HIS A 12 -3.73 -0.39 -6.99
C HIS A 12 -2.30 -0.86 -7.20
N TYR A 13 -1.61 -0.24 -8.16
CA TYR A 13 -0.23 -0.57 -8.51
C TYR A 13 0.67 0.66 -8.41
N TRP A 14 1.83 0.46 -7.80
CA TRP A 14 2.88 1.45 -7.72
C TRP A 14 4.24 0.82 -8.02
N ALA A 15 5.12 1.54 -8.72
CA ALA A 15 6.50 1.12 -8.92
C ALA A 15 7.43 2.31 -9.08
N GLY A 16 8.57 2.25 -8.41
CA GLY A 16 9.57 3.33 -8.41
C GLY A 16 10.74 3.04 -7.49
N GLU A 17 11.63 4.02 -7.37
CA GLU A 17 12.73 3.97 -6.42
C GLU A 17 12.23 4.22 -4.98
N ALA A 18 12.96 3.74 -3.98
CA ALA A 18 12.58 3.96 -2.58
C ALA A 18 12.55 5.45 -2.19
N SER A 19 13.30 6.30 -2.90
CA SER A 19 13.26 7.76 -2.74
C SER A 19 11.94 8.34 -3.25
N GLU A 20 11.51 7.95 -4.45
CA GLU A 20 10.23 8.38 -5.02
C GLU A 20 9.06 7.95 -4.10
N LEU A 21 9.11 6.73 -3.56
CA LEU A 21 8.10 6.26 -2.62
C LEU A 21 8.06 7.12 -1.35
N LEU A 22 9.23 7.46 -0.81
CA LEU A 22 9.32 8.25 0.41
C LEU A 22 8.74 9.64 0.20
N ASP A 23 9.06 10.29 -0.92
CA ASP A 23 8.56 11.61 -1.25
C ASP A 23 7.04 11.59 -1.44
N GLU A 24 6.50 10.60 -2.16
CA GLU A 24 5.05 10.45 -2.36
C GLU A 24 4.30 10.20 -1.05
N LEU A 25 4.77 9.26 -0.23
CA LEU A 25 4.14 8.99 1.06
C LEU A 25 4.24 10.18 2.02
N THR A 26 5.36 10.90 2.00
CA THR A 26 5.55 12.11 2.83
C THR A 26 4.59 13.22 2.41
N ALA A 27 4.40 13.42 1.11
CA ALA A 27 3.44 14.38 0.58
C ALA A 27 1.99 14.03 0.96
N GLN A 28 1.66 12.74 1.04
CA GLN A 28 0.31 12.27 1.36
C GLN A 28 -0.01 12.27 2.85
N VAL A 29 0.95 11.94 3.71
CA VAL A 29 0.77 11.89 5.17
C VAL A 29 0.67 13.30 5.77
N GLY A 30 1.28 14.31 5.14
CA GLY A 30 1.18 15.72 5.53
C GLY A 30 1.87 16.10 6.84
N ILE A 31 1.99 15.20 7.82
CA ILE A 31 2.68 15.40 9.10
C ILE A 31 3.65 14.23 9.35
N THR A 32 4.94 14.50 9.23
CA THR A 32 5.99 13.54 9.57
C THR A 32 6.38 13.67 11.04
N ASN A 33 6.09 12.63 11.84
CA ASN A 33 6.56 12.52 13.22
C ASN A 33 8.03 12.01 13.23
N ASP A 34 8.74 12.07 14.36
CA ASP A 34 10.09 11.52 14.55
C ASP A 34 10.20 10.03 14.19
N LYS A 35 9.09 9.29 14.25
CA LYS A 35 9.03 7.89 13.83
C LYS A 35 8.95 7.72 12.30
N TRP A 36 8.75 8.77 11.51
CA TRP A 36 8.68 8.69 10.06
C TRP A 36 10.10 8.51 9.48
N PRO A 37 10.31 7.59 8.52
CA PRO A 37 11.63 7.41 7.91
C PRO A 37 12.11 8.70 7.23
N ARG A 38 13.31 9.14 7.57
CA ARG A 38 13.97 10.31 6.95
C ARG A 38 14.78 9.97 5.69
N THR A 39 15.02 8.67 5.45
CA THR A 39 15.83 8.22 4.32
C THR A 39 15.15 7.08 3.56
N PRO A 40 15.40 6.95 2.25
CA PRO A 40 14.86 5.84 1.44
C PRO A 40 15.25 4.46 1.97
N GLY A 41 16.46 4.34 2.54
CA GLY A 41 16.94 3.12 3.17
C GLY A 41 16.17 2.76 4.45
N ALA A 42 15.87 3.76 5.29
CA ALA A 42 15.06 3.56 6.50
C ALA A 42 13.63 3.13 6.14
N LEU A 43 13.04 3.75 5.11
CA LEU A 43 11.73 3.35 4.58
C LEU A 43 11.77 1.90 4.09
N SER A 44 12.74 1.56 3.25
CA SER A 44 12.91 0.20 2.72
C SER A 44 13.05 -0.84 3.83
N GLY A 45 13.87 -0.54 4.85
CA GLY A 45 14.05 -1.41 6.01
C GLY A 45 12.77 -1.57 6.82
N ARG A 46 11.98 -0.50 7.00
CA ARG A 46 10.70 -0.56 7.71
C ARG A 46 9.68 -1.39 6.96
N ILE A 47 9.52 -1.14 5.65
CA ILE A 47 8.65 -1.93 4.77
C ILE A 47 9.00 -3.41 4.87
N ASN A 48 10.29 -3.75 4.85
CA ASN A 48 10.74 -5.14 4.97
C ASN A 48 10.34 -5.78 6.32
N ARG A 49 10.35 -5.03 7.42
CA ARG A 49 9.96 -5.54 8.75
C ARG A 49 8.47 -5.81 8.85
N VAL A 50 7.63 -5.02 8.16
CA VAL A 50 6.17 -5.16 8.19
C VAL A 50 5.62 -5.89 6.96
N ALA A 51 6.48 -6.46 6.11
CA ALA A 51 6.07 -7.08 4.85
C ALA A 51 5.02 -8.18 5.04
N SER A 52 5.18 -9.01 6.07
CA SER A 52 4.20 -10.06 6.39
C SER A 52 2.86 -9.51 6.85
N ASP A 53 2.82 -8.36 7.51
CA ASP A 53 1.55 -7.74 7.92
C ASP A 53 0.88 -7.02 6.75
N LEU A 54 1.67 -6.41 5.87
CA LEU A 54 1.20 -5.82 4.62
C LEU A 54 0.59 -6.87 3.69
N ASP A 55 1.21 -8.06 3.58
CA ASP A 55 0.65 -9.17 2.80
C ASP A 55 -0.71 -9.62 3.32
N LYS A 56 -0.90 -9.71 4.65
CA LYS A 56 -2.21 -10.03 5.24
C LYS A 56 -3.29 -9.01 4.85
N LEU A 57 -2.91 -7.74 4.74
CA LEU A 57 -3.79 -6.65 4.29
C LEU A 57 -3.98 -6.60 2.76
N GLY A 58 -3.38 -7.53 2.00
CA GLY A 58 -3.49 -7.57 0.55
C GLY A 58 -2.49 -6.68 -0.18
N VAL A 59 -1.47 -6.18 0.51
CA VAL A 59 -0.38 -5.38 -0.08
C VAL A 59 0.83 -6.28 -0.34
N ASP A 60 1.02 -6.67 -1.60
CA ASP A 60 2.21 -7.37 -2.07
C ASP A 60 3.34 -6.37 -2.40
N ILE A 61 4.57 -6.74 -2.03
CA ILE A 61 5.76 -5.91 -2.23
C ILE A 61 6.86 -6.71 -2.89
N ALA A 62 7.08 -6.43 -4.17
CA ALA A 62 8.20 -6.97 -4.93
C ALA A 62 9.37 -5.99 -4.97
N ARG A 63 10.58 -6.54 -5.02
CA ARG A 63 11.83 -5.77 -5.13
C ARG A 63 12.63 -6.29 -6.31
N SER A 64 13.13 -5.38 -7.13
CA SER A 64 13.97 -5.73 -8.27
C SER A 64 15.19 -4.81 -8.34
N LYS A 65 16.23 -5.30 -9.02
CA LYS A 65 17.42 -4.52 -9.31
C LYS A 65 17.57 -4.43 -10.83
N SER A 66 17.65 -3.22 -11.35
CA SER A 66 17.84 -2.96 -12.78
C SER A 66 18.84 -1.81 -12.96
N ASN A 67 19.80 -1.97 -13.86
CA ASN A 67 20.83 -0.97 -14.15
C ASN A 67 21.51 -0.38 -12.89
N GLY A 68 21.80 -1.23 -11.90
CA GLY A 68 22.42 -0.82 -10.63
C GLY A 68 21.47 -0.15 -9.63
N LYS A 69 20.24 0.18 -10.03
CA LYS A 69 19.21 0.80 -9.19
C LYS A 69 18.29 -0.24 -8.57
N ARG A 70 17.74 0.07 -7.40
CA ARG A 70 16.77 -0.77 -6.68
C ARG A 70 15.37 -0.18 -6.86
N TYR A 71 14.45 -1.02 -7.30
CA TYR A 71 13.05 -0.66 -7.49
C TYR A 71 12.18 -1.43 -6.50
N ILE A 72 11.14 -0.75 -6.03
CA ILE A 72 10.07 -1.32 -5.23
C ILE A 72 8.83 -1.31 -6.11
N THR A 73 8.12 -2.43 -6.11
CA THR A 73 6.82 -2.58 -6.73
C THR A 73 5.82 -2.92 -5.63
N ILE A 74 4.75 -2.15 -5.53
CA ILE A 74 3.67 -2.34 -4.55
C ILE A 74 2.40 -2.67 -5.33
N THR A 75 1.79 -3.79 -5.00
CA THR A 75 0.51 -4.20 -5.57
C THR A 75 -0.47 -4.38 -4.43
N TYR A 76 -1.50 -3.55 -4.38
CA TYR A 76 -2.60 -3.74 -3.45
C TYR A 76 -3.74 -4.44 -4.18
N VAL A 77 -4.02 -5.66 -3.73
CA VAL A 77 -5.19 -6.43 -4.11
C VAL A 77 -6.12 -6.40 -2.92
N PRO A 78 -7.30 -5.75 -3.02
CA PRO A 78 -8.26 -5.75 -1.92
C PRO A 78 -8.64 -7.19 -1.62
N LYS A 79 -8.13 -7.72 -0.50
CA LYS A 79 -8.64 -8.95 0.07
C LYS A 79 -9.99 -8.56 0.64
N THR A 80 -11.07 -8.96 -0.05
CA THR A 80 -12.40 -8.96 0.56
C THR A 80 -12.27 -9.77 1.84
N ASP A 81 -12.24 -9.09 2.98
CA ASP A 81 -12.47 -9.75 4.27
C ASP A 81 -13.83 -10.46 4.14
N PRO A 82 -13.91 -11.80 4.20
CA PRO A 82 -15.20 -12.47 4.28
C PRO A 82 -15.93 -12.16 5.59
N ALA A 83 -15.32 -11.40 6.51
CA ALA A 83 -15.88 -10.99 7.79
C ALA A 83 -16.71 -9.70 7.74
N VAL A 84 -16.83 -9.04 6.58
CA VAL A 84 -17.97 -8.13 6.35
C VAL A 84 -19.13 -8.98 5.85
N GLU A 85 -19.64 -9.84 6.72
CA GLU A 85 -21.02 -10.30 6.59
C GLU A 85 -21.86 -9.02 6.59
N PRO A 86 -22.63 -8.71 5.52
CA PRO A 86 -23.60 -7.64 5.63
C PRO A 86 -24.54 -8.05 6.74
N ASP A 87 -24.49 -7.37 7.89
CA ASP A 87 -25.51 -7.51 8.93
C ASP A 87 -26.89 -7.54 8.23
N PRO A 88 -27.66 -8.64 8.33
CA PRO A 88 -29.00 -8.68 7.78
C PRO A 88 -29.89 -7.89 8.73
N VAL A 89 -29.71 -6.57 8.81
CA VAL A 89 -30.61 -5.68 9.54
C VAL A 89 -31.85 -5.47 8.66
N GLN A 90 -32.70 -6.48 8.71
CA GLN A 90 -34.14 -6.33 8.92
C GLN A 90 -34.76 -5.14 8.17
N GLN A 91 -35.05 -5.33 6.88
CA GLN A 91 -36.20 -4.62 6.30
C GLN A 91 -37.45 -5.21 6.92
N ALA A 92 -37.91 -4.53 7.97
CA ALA A 92 -39.18 -4.74 8.63
C ALA A 92 -40.32 -4.78 7.60
N ILE A 93 -41.03 -5.89 7.59
CA ILE A 93 -42.42 -5.94 7.11
C ILE A 93 -43.27 -5.35 8.25
N PRO A 94 -43.98 -4.26 8.00
CA PRO A 94 -45.43 -4.28 8.26
C PRO A 94 -46.19 -3.43 7.21
N ALA A 95 -47.47 -3.59 6.92
CA ALA A 95 -48.51 -4.59 7.16
C ALA A 95 -49.57 -4.32 6.08
#